data_AF-A0A534YIN3-F1
#
_entry.id   AF-A0A534YIN3-F1
#
_cell.length_a   1.000
_cell.length_b   1.000
_cell.length_c   1.000
_cell.angle_alpha   90.00
_cell.angle_beta   90.00
_cell.angle_gamma   90.00
#
_symmetry.space_group_name_H-M   'P 1'
#
loop_
_entity.id
_entity.type
_entity.pdbx_description
1 polymer ?
#
loop_
_entity_poly.entity_id
_entity_poly.type
_entity_poly.pdbx_seq_one_letter_code
_entity_poly.pdbx_strand_id
1 'polypeptide(L)'
;MEARDSDALLALAAPNYFDRGDPNRTSTTGPLDYGTLRRDLPDDFKDVKSVHLDITVKDVQVDGDKAHVDYYAVLRYAVAVVSGEKWFSEADDARMRLVKLNGKWKIASGL
;
A
#
# COMPACT_ATOMS: atom_id res chain seq x y z
N MET A 1 7.22 3.03 -2.76
CA MET A 1 6.75 1.92 -3.62
C MET A 1 7.58 1.80 -4.89
N GLU A 2 7.69 2.83 -5.74
CA GLU A 2 8.46 2.72 -7.00
C GLU A 2 9.96 2.43 -6.82
N ALA A 3 10.57 2.96 -5.76
CA ALA A 3 11.95 2.64 -5.38
C ALA A 3 12.11 1.25 -4.74
N ARG A 4 11.01 0.52 -4.50
CA ARG A 4 10.98 -0.79 -3.80
C ARG A 4 11.69 -0.76 -2.43
N ASP A 5 11.65 0.39 -1.77
CA ASP A 5 12.25 0.60 -0.45
C ASP A 5 11.24 0.18 0.64
N SER A 6 11.39 -1.06 1.12
CA SER A 6 10.56 -1.65 2.17
C SER A 6 10.63 -0.87 3.47
N ASP A 7 11.81 -0.38 3.85
CA ASP A 7 12.01 0.36 5.11
C ASP A 7 11.34 1.73 5.06
N ALA A 8 11.45 2.44 3.94
CA ALA A 8 10.76 3.71 3.75
C ALA A 8 9.24 3.54 3.76
N LEU A 9 8.71 2.48 3.13
CA LEU A 9 7.28 2.18 3.17
C LEU A 9 6.80 1.82 4.57
N LEU A 10 7.52 0.94 5.27
CA LEU A 10 7.19 0.56 6.64
C LEU A 10 7.24 1.78 7.58
N ALA A 11 8.18 2.71 7.34
CA ALA A 11 8.26 3.95 8.09
C ALA A 11 7.05 4.89 7.88
N LEU A 12 6.25 4.73 6.83
CA LEU A 12 4.99 5.48 6.66
C LEU A 12 3.84 4.88 7.47
N ALA A 13 3.89 3.58 7.78
CA ALA A 13 2.86 2.90 8.54
C ALA A 13 2.87 3.30 10.02
N ALA A 14 1.68 3.36 10.62
CA ALA A 14 1.51 3.53 12.04
C ALA A 14 1.82 2.21 12.78
N PRO A 15 2.33 2.23 14.02
CA PRO A 15 2.59 0.99 14.77
C PRO A 15 1.35 0.12 14.99
N ASN A 16 0.16 0.72 14.97
CA ASN A 16 -1.14 0.04 15.05
C ASN A 16 -1.78 -0.16 13.65
N TYR A 17 -1.00 -0.17 12.58
CA TYR A 17 -1.47 -0.43 11.22
C TYR A 17 -2.25 -1.73 11.17
N PHE A 18 -3.44 -1.67 10.58
CA PHE A 18 -4.25 -2.83 10.29
C PHE A 18 -5.14 -2.55 9.09
N ASP A 19 -4.94 -3.33 8.03
CA ASP A 19 -5.85 -3.40 6.90
C ASP A 19 -6.71 -4.66 7.03
N ARG A 20 -8.02 -4.50 6.86
CA ARG A 20 -8.95 -5.63 6.85
C ARG A 20 -8.93 -6.37 5.51
N GLY A 21 -8.38 -5.74 4.47
CA GLY A 21 -8.59 -6.13 3.09
C GLY A 21 -10.03 -5.83 2.63
N ASP A 22 -10.29 -6.03 1.34
CA ASP A 22 -11.64 -5.97 0.80
C ASP A 22 -12.31 -7.36 0.90
N PRO A 23 -13.33 -7.55 1.76
CA PRO A 23 -14.00 -8.83 1.91
C PRO A 23 -14.79 -9.27 0.65
N ASN A 24 -15.06 -8.34 -0.28
CA ASN A 24 -15.76 -8.62 -1.53
C ASN A 24 -14.82 -8.96 -2.69
N ARG A 25 -13.50 -8.86 -2.48
CA ARG A 25 -12.51 -9.23 -3.48
C ARG A 25 -12.02 -10.65 -3.27
N THR A 26 -11.97 -11.40 -4.36
CA THR A 26 -11.29 -12.70 -4.46
C THR A 26 -9.77 -12.55 -4.55
N SER A 27 -9.23 -11.32 -4.61
CA SER A 27 -7.79 -11.08 -4.54
C SER A 27 -7.26 -11.43 -3.15
N THR A 28 -6.12 -12.12 -3.13
CA THR A 28 -5.50 -12.85 -2.01
C THR A 28 -5.05 -12.02 -0.81
N THR A 29 -5.31 -10.71 -0.77
CA THR A 29 -4.90 -9.84 0.34
C THR A 29 -5.96 -9.87 1.43
N GLY A 30 -5.90 -10.92 2.26
CA GLY A 30 -6.61 -10.96 3.54
C GLY A 30 -6.12 -9.89 4.51
N PRO A 31 -6.57 -9.93 5.77
CA PRO A 31 -6.15 -8.95 6.77
C PRO A 31 -4.63 -8.84 6.89
N LEU A 32 -4.11 -7.61 6.96
CA LEU A 32 -2.69 -7.28 7.00
C LEU A 32 -2.40 -6.36 8.18
N ASP A 33 -1.58 -6.80 9.13
CA ASP A 33 -1.12 -5.97 10.25
C ASP A 33 0.31 -5.44 10.05
N TYR A 34 0.76 -4.55 10.94
CA TYR A 34 2.11 -3.99 10.89
C TYR A 34 3.22 -5.06 10.90
N GLY A 35 3.04 -6.14 11.66
CA GLY A 35 4.04 -7.21 11.78
C GLY A 35 4.18 -8.03 10.49
N THR A 36 3.04 -8.32 9.87
CA THR A 36 2.93 -9.00 8.57
C THR A 36 3.49 -8.10 7.47
N LEU A 37 3.14 -6.80 7.46
CA LEU A 37 3.70 -5.82 6.54
C LEU A 37 5.24 -5.75 6.64
N ARG A 38 5.78 -5.69 7.86
CA ARG A 38 7.24 -5.68 8.08
C ARG A 38 7.93 -6.93 7.57
N ARG A 39 7.28 -8.09 7.68
CA ARG A 39 7.84 -9.38 7.25
C ARG A 39 7.77 -9.54 5.73
N ASP A 40 6.65 -9.16 5.12
CA ASP A 40 6.33 -9.54 3.74
C ASP A 40 6.81 -8.50 2.72
N LEU A 41 6.88 -7.20 3.06
CA LEU A 41 7.33 -6.14 2.14
C LEU A 41 8.69 -6.41 1.46
N PRO A 42 9.73 -6.91 2.15
CA PRO A 42 11.00 -7.25 1.48
C PRO A 42 10.83 -8.39 0.48
N ASP A 43 10.03 -9.40 0.82
CA ASP A 43 9.78 -10.57 -0.03
C ASP A 43 8.91 -10.20 -1.24
N ASP A 44 7.94 -9.31 -1.08
CA ASP A 44 7.07 -8.81 -2.15
C ASP A 44 7.88 -8.11 -3.26
N PHE A 45 8.98 -7.44 -2.93
CA PHE A 45 9.81 -6.75 -3.90
C PHE A 45 10.93 -7.61 -4.52
N LYS A 46 11.21 -8.80 -3.98
CA LYS A 46 12.39 -9.58 -4.38
C LYS A 46 12.44 -9.91 -5.88
N ASP A 47 11.28 -10.18 -6.47
CA ASP A 47 11.14 -10.59 -7.87
C ASP A 47 10.62 -9.45 -8.77
N VAL A 48 10.35 -8.27 -8.19
CA VAL A 48 9.78 -7.13 -8.91
C VAL A 48 10.89 -6.33 -9.59
N LYS A 49 10.83 -6.24 -10.92
CA LYS A 49 11.81 -5.53 -11.76
C LYS A 49 11.49 -4.05 -11.93
N SER A 50 10.20 -3.76 -12.11
CA SER A 50 9.71 -2.40 -12.33
C SER A 50 8.40 -2.20 -11.60
N VAL A 51 8.19 -0.99 -11.09
CA VAL A 51 6.96 -0.56 -10.44
C VAL A 51 6.69 0.87 -10.88
N HIS A 52 5.45 1.14 -11.26
CA HIS A 52 4.94 2.47 -11.49
C HIS A 52 3.56 2.58 -10.85
N LEU A 53 3.34 3.65 -10.08
CA LEU A 53 2.09 3.88 -9.36
C LEU A 53 1.57 5.28 -9.65
N ASP A 54 0.41 5.35 -10.30
CA ASP A 54 -0.36 6.57 -10.44
C ASP A 54 -1.44 6.63 -9.36
N ILE A 55 -1.53 7.75 -8.63
CA ILE A 55 -2.60 8.01 -7.67
C ILE A 55 -3.32 9.29 -8.06
N THR A 56 -4.64 9.19 -8.24
CA THR A 56 -5.53 10.35 -8.37
C THR A 56 -6.32 10.51 -7.09
N VAL A 57 -6.00 11.54 -6.31
CA VAL A 57 -6.75 11.88 -5.09
C VAL A 57 -8.13 12.40 -5.46
N LYS A 58 -9.16 11.83 -4.84
CA LYS A 58 -10.56 12.21 -5.05
C LYS A 58 -11.09 13.10 -3.93
N ASP A 59 -10.79 12.73 -2.69
CA ASP A 59 -11.26 13.43 -1.51
C ASP A 59 -10.26 13.31 -0.36
N VAL A 60 -10.17 14.35 0.46
CA VAL A 60 -9.33 14.39 1.67
C VAL A 60 -10.14 15.00 2.79
N GLN A 61 -10.33 14.25 3.87
CA GLN A 61 -11.02 14.72 5.06
C GLN A 61 -10.10 14.60 6.26
N VAL A 62 -10.05 15.65 7.07
CA VAL A 62 -9.22 15.72 8.28
C VAL A 62 -10.12 16.07 9.46
N ASP A 63 -10.04 15.25 10.51
CA ASP A 63 -10.74 15.42 11.78
C ASP A 63 -9.72 15.29 12.93
N GLY A 64 -9.23 16.43 13.41
CA GLY A 64 -8.18 16.51 14.43
C GLY A 64 -6.93 15.73 14.03
N ASP A 65 -6.66 14.64 14.76
CA ASP A 65 -5.50 13.75 14.56
C ASP A 65 -5.81 12.53 13.69
N LYS A 66 -6.94 12.54 12.95
CA LYS A 66 -7.32 11.51 12.00
C LYS A 66 -7.58 12.12 10.63
N ALA A 67 -7.33 11.34 9.59
CA ALA A 67 -7.71 11.70 8.24
C ALA A 67 -8.08 10.46 7.43
N HIS A 68 -8.85 10.65 6.36
CA HIS A 68 -8.93 9.68 5.28
C HIS A 68 -8.72 10.35 3.94
N VAL A 69 -8.17 9.57 3.02
CA VAL A 69 -7.93 9.96 1.63
C VAL A 69 -8.61 8.92 0.76
N ASP A 70 -9.57 9.37 -0.05
CA ASP A 70 -10.13 8.54 -1.11
C ASP A 70 -9.36 8.81 -2.40
N TYR A 71 -8.96 7.74 -3.09
CA TYR A 71 -8.15 7.86 -4.28
C TYR A 71 -8.44 6.73 -5.28
N TYR A 72 -8.15 7.01 -6.55
CA TYR A 72 -8.03 6.00 -7.57
C TYR A 72 -6.56 5.71 -7.82
N ALA A 73 -6.14 4.46 -7.69
CA ALA A 73 -4.78 4.01 -7.95
C ALA A 73 -4.70 3.17 -9.22
N VAL A 74 -3.63 3.33 -9.97
CA VAL A 74 -3.23 2.44 -11.06
C VAL A 74 -1.79 1.98 -10.79
N LEU A 75 -1.65 0.71 -10.45
CA LEU A 75 -0.36 0.06 -10.23
C LEU A 75 0.01 -0.75 -11.46
N ARG A 76 1.21 -0.51 -11.99
CA ARG A 76 1.81 -1.31 -13.07
C ARG A 76 3.14 -1.85 -12.60
N TYR A 77 3.34 -3.15 -12.71
CA TYR A 77 4.57 -3.78 -12.26
C TYR A 77 4.97 -4.96 -13.13
N ALA A 78 6.27 -5.21 -13.16
CA ALA A 78 6.87 -6.34 -13.86
C ALA A 78 7.52 -7.27 -12.84
N VAL A 79 7.25 -8.57 -12.95
CA VAL A 79 7.93 -9.60 -12.15
C VAL A 79 8.83 -10.46 -13.04
N ALA A 80 9.93 -10.93 -12.46
CA ALA A 80 10.81 -11.90 -13.10
C ALA A 80 10.10 -13.25 -13.23
N VAL A 81 10.20 -13.87 -14.40
CA VAL A 81 9.76 -15.24 -14.66
C VAL A 81 10.82 -15.97 -15.50
N VAL A 82 10.75 -17.30 -15.58
CA VAL A 82 11.73 -18.10 -16.33
C VAL A 82 11.86 -17.64 -17.80
N SER A 83 10.76 -17.20 -18.41
CA SER A 83 10.71 -16.74 -19.80
C SER A 83 11.03 -15.25 -20.00
N GLY A 84 11.48 -14.54 -18.96
CA GLY A 84 11.77 -13.09 -19.01
C GLY A 84 10.99 -12.31 -17.96
N GLU A 85 10.15 -11.36 -18.40
CA GLU A 85 9.34 -10.52 -17.51
C GLU A 85 7.87 -10.69 -17.82
N LYS A 86 7.04 -10.71 -16.77
CA LYS A 86 5.59 -10.67 -16.89
C LYS A 86 5.07 -9.37 -16.30
N TRP A 87 4.33 -8.63 -17.10
CA TRP A 87 3.71 -7.37 -16.70
C TRP A 87 2.30 -7.60 -16.15
N PHE A 88 1.98 -6.83 -15.11
CA PHE A 88 0.69 -6.79 -14.45
C PHE A 88 0.22 -5.33 -14.36
N SER A 89 -1.10 -5.15 -14.41
CA SER A 89 -1.74 -3.87 -14.19
C SER A 89 -2.94 -4.09 -13.29
N GLU A 90 -2.99 -3.33 -12.21
CA GLU A 90 -4.09 -3.34 -11.25
C GLU A 90 -4.58 -1.91 -11.09
N ALA A 91 -5.89 -1.73 -10.90
CA ALA A 91 -6.45 -0.43 -10.64
C ALA A 91 -7.61 -0.54 -9.66
N ASP A 92 -7.73 0.46 -8.79
CA ASP A 92 -8.73 0.42 -7.73
C ASP A 92 -9.14 1.81 -7.22
N ASP A 93 -10.38 1.89 -6.77
CA ASP A 93 -10.87 2.90 -5.86
C ASP A 93 -10.64 2.46 -4.41
N ALA A 94 -9.78 3.17 -3.71
CA ALA A 94 -9.34 2.80 -2.37
C ALA A 94 -9.45 3.98 -1.38
N ARG A 95 -9.45 3.64 -0.09
CA ARG A 95 -9.43 4.59 1.01
C ARG A 95 -8.25 4.31 1.93
N MET A 96 -7.36 5.29 2.05
CA MET A 96 -6.29 5.29 3.04
C MET A 96 -6.77 5.99 4.30
N ARG A 97 -6.51 5.39 5.47
CA ARG A 97 -6.73 6.05 6.76
C ARG A 97 -5.40 6.51 7.32
N LEU A 98 -5.36 7.70 7.90
CA LEU A 98 -4.17 8.25 8.53
C LEU A 98 -4.46 8.66 9.98
N VAL A 99 -3.43 8.53 10.80
CA VAL A 99 -3.40 9.01 12.18
C VAL A 99 -2.20 9.91 12.39
N LYS A 100 -2.35 10.96 13.19
CA LYS A 100 -1.27 11.88 13.54
C LYS A 100 -0.59 11.41 14.82
N LEU A 101 0.69 11.04 14.72
CA LEU A 101 1.51 10.60 15.85
C LEU A 101 2.70 11.55 15.98
N ASN A 102 2.82 12.21 17.14
CA ASN A 102 3.90 13.18 17.42
C ASN A 102 4.04 14.24 16.32
N GLY A 103 2.91 14.77 15.85
CA GLY A 103 2.85 15.80 14.81
C GLY A 103 3.05 15.29 13.38
N LYS A 104 3.30 13.99 13.16
CA LYS A 104 3.50 13.39 11.83
C LYS A 104 2.33 12.48 11.46
N TRP A 105 1.85 12.61 10.23
CA TRP A 105 0.86 11.66 9.69
C TRP A 105 1.50 10.30 9.41
N LYS A 106 0.77 9.24 9.76
CA LYS A 106 1.11 7.84 9.52
C LYS A 106 -0.09 7.11 8.96
N ILE A 107 0.16 6.14 8.09
CA ILE A 107 -0.87 5.33 7.44
C ILE A 107 -1.34 4.28 8.45
N ALA A 108 -2.64 4.24 8.72
CA ALA A 108 -3.28 3.28 9.62
C ALA A 108 -3.92 2.10 8.87
N SER A 109 -4.31 2.30 7.60
CA SER A 109 -4.81 1.24 6.69
C SER A 109 -4.77 1.74 5.24
N GLY A 110 -4.84 0.84 4.25
CA GLY A 110 -4.91 1.15 2.83
C GLY A 110 -3.56 1.46 2.19
N LEU A 111 -2.51 0.74 2.58
CA LEU A 111 -1.18 0.83 1.95
C LEU A 111 -1.10 -0.08 0.72
#